data_AF-A0A1I5X9J1-F1
#
_entry.id   AF-A0A1I5X9J1-F1
#
_cell.length_a   1.000
_cell.length_b   1.000
_cell.length_c   1.000
_cell.angle_alpha   90.00
_cell.angle_beta   90.00
_cell.angle_gamma   90.00
#
_symmetry.space_group_name_H-M   'P 1'
#
loop_
_entity.id
_entity.type
_entity.pdbx_description
1 polymer ?
#
loop_
_entity_poly.entity_id
_entity_poly.type
_entity_poly.pdbx_seq_one_letter_code
_entity_poly.pdbx_strand_id
1 'polypeptide(L)'
;MNKLLALAISALLVASCAPKQVSVTTPNTPQNQQVNSPTTPTPTGGSAVVPTPLSTSAREAISDTSARPGWLKNRISAVLAERKRNPIIRILSYDYRGQTVYYQSAPCCDQYSQVFDSQGRLLCQPEGGITGKGDGKCPDFDKNKANEKLVWQDPR
;
A
#
# COMPACT_ATOMS: atom_id res chain seq x y z
N MET A 1 -43.82 -5.95 40.42
CA MET A 1 -43.21 -5.89 41.76
C MET A 1 -42.44 -7.19 42.00
N ASN A 2 -41.11 -7.16 41.93
CA ASN A 2 -40.21 -7.68 42.97
C ASN A 2 -38.76 -7.63 42.50
N LYS A 3 -37.96 -7.00 43.35
CA LYS A 3 -36.52 -6.78 43.28
C LYS A 3 -35.80 -8.11 43.45
N LEU A 4 -34.62 -8.28 42.85
CA LEU A 4 -33.41 -8.65 43.59
C LEU A 4 -32.18 -8.47 42.71
N LEU A 5 -31.38 -7.49 43.15
CA LEU A 5 -30.00 -7.22 42.77
C LEU A 5 -29.13 -8.42 43.17
N ALA A 6 -28.25 -8.86 42.28
CA ALA A 6 -27.06 -9.62 42.66
C ALA A 6 -25.86 -9.09 41.85
N LEU A 7 -25.12 -8.19 42.49
CA LEU A 7 -23.79 -7.76 42.08
C LEU A 7 -22.80 -8.87 42.45
N ALA A 8 -22.18 -9.50 41.44
CA ALA A 8 -21.03 -10.36 41.64
C ALA A 8 -19.77 -9.62 41.15
N ILE A 9 -19.00 -9.13 42.12
CA ILE A 9 -17.67 -8.54 41.96
C ILE A 9 -16.70 -9.72 41.84
N SER A 10 -15.87 -9.77 40.80
CA SER A 10 -14.76 -10.73 40.73
C SER A 10 -13.53 -10.12 40.07
N ALA A 11 -12.61 -9.74 40.95
CA ALA A 11 -11.15 -9.60 40.85
C ALA A 11 -10.50 -9.34 39.47
N LEU A 12 -10.04 -8.09 39.28
CA LEU A 12 -8.94 -7.78 38.36
C LEU A 12 -7.64 -8.41 38.88
N LEU A 13 -7.07 -9.37 38.14
CA LEU A 13 -5.66 -9.72 38.26
C LEU A 13 -4.81 -8.68 37.51
N VAL A 14 -4.13 -7.82 38.25
CA VAL A 14 -3.07 -6.96 37.73
C VAL A 14 -1.80 -7.81 37.56
N ALA A 15 -1.50 -8.19 36.32
CA ALA A 15 -0.21 -8.76 35.95
C ALA A 15 0.82 -7.64 35.86
N SER A 16 1.74 -7.59 36.82
CA SER A 16 2.89 -6.68 36.85
C SER A 16 3.97 -7.16 35.87
N CYS A 17 4.01 -6.60 34.67
CA CYS A 17 5.17 -6.74 33.78
C CYS A 17 6.28 -5.76 34.22
N ALA A 18 7.36 -6.29 34.78
CA ALA A 18 8.60 -5.56 34.97
C ALA A 18 9.26 -5.22 33.62
N PRO A 19 9.76 -4.00 33.39
CA PRO A 19 10.54 -3.70 32.20
C PRO A 19 11.94 -4.29 32.34
N LYS A 20 12.26 -5.32 31.54
CA LYS A 20 13.65 -5.74 31.32
C LYS A 20 14.34 -4.66 30.49
N GLN A 21 15.32 -3.97 31.08
CA GLN A 21 16.19 -3.05 30.37
C GLN A 21 17.00 -3.84 29.34
N VAL A 22 16.76 -3.57 28.05
CA VAL A 22 17.61 -4.04 26.96
C VAL A 22 18.62 -2.93 26.70
N SER A 23 19.87 -3.14 27.11
CA SER A 23 20.98 -2.27 26.74
C SER A 23 21.28 -2.45 25.25
N VAL A 24 20.94 -1.45 24.44
CA VAL A 24 21.36 -1.38 23.04
C VAL A 24 22.77 -0.82 23.01
N THR A 25 23.76 -1.70 22.96
CA THR A 25 25.15 -1.35 22.62
C THR A 25 25.26 -1.26 21.10
N THR A 26 25.24 -0.03 20.57
CA THR A 26 25.63 0.27 19.19
C THR A 26 27.13 -0.02 18.99
N PRO A 27 27.52 -0.80 17.96
CA PRO A 27 28.92 -0.87 17.57
C PRO A 27 29.33 0.46 16.89
N ASN A 28 30.20 1.22 17.55
CA ASN A 28 30.93 2.31 16.93
C ASN A 28 31.82 1.74 15.82
N THR A 29 31.54 2.09 14.57
CA THR A 29 32.47 1.84 13.46
C THR A 29 33.52 2.96 13.43
N PRO A 30 34.82 2.65 13.45
CA PRO A 30 35.86 3.67 13.40
C PRO A 30 35.86 4.42 12.07
N GLN A 31 36.00 5.75 12.16
CA GLN A 31 36.34 6.60 11.04
C GLN A 31 37.76 6.29 10.55
N ASN A 32 37.92 6.22 9.23
CA ASN A 32 39.04 6.76 8.43
C ASN A 32 39.44 5.78 7.32
N GLN A 33 38.96 6.02 6.10
CA GLN A 33 39.72 5.68 4.89
C GLN A 33 39.60 6.83 3.89
N GLN A 34 40.70 7.57 3.83
CA GLN A 34 41.05 8.61 2.87
C GLN A 34 41.20 8.00 1.48
N VAL A 35 40.42 8.48 0.50
CA VAL A 35 40.59 8.10 -0.91
C VAL A 35 40.94 9.34 -1.70
N ASN A 36 42.20 9.43 -2.11
CA ASN A 36 42.72 10.50 -2.95
C ASN A 36 42.07 10.41 -4.34
N SER A 37 41.50 11.52 -4.80
CA SER A 37 40.89 11.67 -6.12
C SER A 37 41.95 11.97 -7.20
N PRO A 38 41.94 11.28 -8.35
CA PRO A 38 42.54 11.80 -9.58
C PRO A 38 41.47 12.57 -10.37
N THR A 39 41.71 13.85 -10.61
CA THR A 39 40.96 14.70 -11.54
C THR A 39 41.06 14.14 -12.96
N THR A 40 39.93 13.76 -13.55
CA THR A 40 39.79 13.46 -14.98
C THR A 40 38.76 14.41 -15.58
N PRO A 41 39.06 15.08 -16.70
CA PRO A 41 38.24 16.17 -17.22
C PRO A 41 36.93 15.73 -17.86
N THR A 42 35.96 16.64 -17.77
CA THR A 42 34.63 16.68 -18.33
C THR A 42 34.56 16.30 -19.81
N PRO A 43 33.68 15.36 -20.22
CA PRO A 43 33.16 15.35 -21.58
C PRO A 43 31.92 16.24 -21.66
N THR A 44 32.08 17.38 -22.34
CA THR A 44 30.99 18.18 -22.90
C THR A 44 30.24 17.33 -23.91
N GLY A 45 28.98 17.02 -23.62
CA GLY A 45 28.11 16.28 -24.53
C GLY A 45 26.66 16.41 -24.09
N GLY A 46 25.99 17.46 -24.56
CA GLY A 46 24.57 17.67 -24.33
C GLY A 46 23.75 16.50 -24.86
N SER A 47 22.99 15.87 -23.98
CA SER A 47 21.78 15.14 -24.35
C SER A 47 20.73 15.54 -23.34
N ALA A 48 20.04 16.63 -23.66
CA ALA A 48 18.74 16.88 -23.09
C ALA A 48 17.84 15.71 -23.51
N VAL A 49 17.73 14.71 -22.64
CA VAL A 49 16.62 13.77 -22.67
C VAL A 49 15.38 14.59 -22.38
N VAL A 50 14.77 15.09 -23.45
CA VAL A 50 13.40 15.60 -23.44
C VAL A 50 12.56 14.48 -22.81
N PRO A 51 11.91 14.68 -21.66
CA PRO A 51 10.93 13.71 -21.21
C PRO A 51 9.84 13.69 -22.27
N THR A 52 9.77 12.60 -23.04
CA THR A 52 8.68 12.38 -23.98
C THR A 52 7.37 12.60 -23.23
N PRO A 53 6.56 13.63 -23.58
CA PRO A 53 5.28 13.80 -22.95
C PRO A 53 4.49 12.52 -23.23
N LEU A 54 4.03 11.86 -22.15
CA LEU A 54 3.05 10.79 -22.24
C LEU A 54 1.97 11.23 -23.22
N SER A 55 1.82 10.49 -24.32
CA SER A 55 0.85 10.78 -25.38
C SER A 55 -0.52 11.08 -24.78
N THR A 56 -1.22 12.07 -25.31
CA THR A 56 -2.62 12.39 -24.95
C THR A 56 -3.49 11.15 -24.95
N SER A 57 -3.23 10.18 -25.85
CA SER A 57 -3.91 8.88 -25.91
C SER A 57 -3.73 8.03 -24.64
N ALA A 58 -2.55 8.07 -24.00
CA ALA A 58 -2.32 7.39 -22.73
C ALA A 58 -3.06 8.10 -21.57
N ARG A 59 -3.21 9.42 -21.60
CA ARG A 59 -4.07 10.16 -20.64
C ARG A 59 -5.55 9.92 -20.88
N GLU A 60 -5.96 9.74 -22.13
CA GLU A 60 -7.35 9.47 -22.53
C GLU A 60 -7.81 8.08 -22.09
N ALA A 61 -6.94 7.06 -22.20
CA ALA A 61 -7.23 5.72 -21.70
C ALA A 61 -7.37 5.63 -20.17
N ILE A 62 -6.77 6.56 -19.42
CA ILE A 62 -6.92 6.65 -17.94
C ILE A 62 -8.20 7.42 -17.57
N SER A 63 -8.70 8.28 -18.48
CA SER A 63 -9.82 9.18 -18.26
C SER A 63 -11.16 8.63 -18.76
N ASP A 64 -11.17 7.71 -19.74
CA ASP A 64 -12.41 7.09 -20.20
C ASP A 64 -13.00 6.18 -19.12
N THR A 65 -13.92 6.79 -18.39
CA THR A 65 -14.62 6.19 -17.26
C THR A 65 -15.83 5.39 -17.74
N SER A 66 -16.26 5.55 -18.99
CA SER A 66 -17.48 4.96 -19.52
C SER A 66 -17.42 3.43 -19.50
N ALA A 67 -16.25 2.87 -19.86
CA ALA A 67 -15.98 1.43 -19.89
C ALA A 67 -15.81 0.76 -18.52
N ARG A 68 -15.76 1.51 -17.40
CA ARG A 68 -15.56 0.90 -16.08
C ARG A 68 -16.82 0.15 -15.61
N PRO A 69 -16.69 -1.06 -15.05
CA PRO A 69 -17.83 -1.78 -14.48
C PRO A 69 -18.44 -1.00 -13.32
N GLY A 70 -19.75 -1.17 -13.11
CA GLY A 70 -20.51 -0.41 -12.10
C GLY A 70 -19.92 -0.53 -10.69
N TRP A 71 -19.47 -1.72 -10.31
CA TRP A 71 -18.84 -1.94 -8.99
C TRP A 71 -17.59 -1.08 -8.79
N LEU A 72 -16.79 -0.88 -9.83
CA LEU A 72 -15.56 -0.10 -9.76
C LEU A 72 -15.87 1.40 -9.68
N LYS A 73 -16.90 1.87 -10.39
CA LYS A 73 -17.40 3.25 -10.26
C LYS A 73 -17.86 3.51 -8.83
N ASN A 74 -18.63 2.60 -8.24
CA ASN A 74 -19.09 2.71 -6.85
C ASN A 74 -17.92 2.71 -5.86
N ARG A 75 -16.91 1.87 -6.09
CA ARG A 75 -15.70 1.83 -5.26
C ARG A 75 -14.94 3.15 -5.30
N ILE A 76 -14.75 3.72 -6.49
CA ILE A 76 -14.10 5.03 -6.68
C ILE A 76 -14.91 6.14 -5.98
N SER A 77 -16.23 6.13 -6.14
CA SER A 77 -17.10 7.08 -5.47
C SER A 77 -16.98 7.00 -3.94
N ALA A 78 -16.88 5.80 -3.37
CA ALA A 78 -16.66 5.62 -1.94
C ALA A 78 -15.33 6.23 -1.48
N VAL A 79 -14.22 6.00 -2.21
CA VAL A 79 -12.92 6.61 -1.91
C VAL A 79 -12.98 8.15 -1.97
N LEU A 80 -13.68 8.70 -2.97
CA LEU A 80 -13.83 10.15 -3.14
C LEU A 80 -14.73 10.80 -2.07
N ALA A 81 -15.64 10.03 -1.46
CA ALA A 81 -16.47 10.49 -0.35
C ALA A 81 -15.70 10.57 0.99
N GLU A 82 -14.60 9.82 1.12
CA GLU A 82 -13.71 9.90 2.28
C GLU A 82 -12.83 11.16 2.24
N ARG A 83 -12.20 11.51 3.37
CA ARG A 83 -11.21 12.59 3.41
C ARG A 83 -10.01 12.25 2.53
N LYS A 84 -9.42 13.28 1.91
CA LYS A 84 -8.16 13.17 1.15
C LYS A 84 -7.12 12.39 1.95
N ARG A 85 -6.46 11.43 1.30
CA ARG A 85 -5.46 10.54 1.90
C ARG A 85 -4.06 10.91 1.44
N ASN A 86 -3.07 10.59 2.27
CA ASN A 86 -1.65 10.66 1.92
C ASN A 86 -0.92 9.45 2.53
N PRO A 87 -0.35 8.53 1.72
CA PRO A 87 -0.40 8.47 0.25
C PRO A 87 -1.82 8.41 -0.32
N ILE A 88 -1.95 8.89 -1.56
CA ILE A 88 -3.19 8.83 -2.34
C ILE A 88 -3.53 7.39 -2.71
N ILE A 89 -4.83 7.12 -2.87
CA ILE A 89 -5.31 5.80 -3.27
C ILE A 89 -5.15 5.62 -4.77
N ARG A 90 -4.70 4.43 -5.17
CA ARG A 90 -4.63 3.96 -6.56
C ARG A 90 -5.41 2.67 -6.70
N ILE A 91 -6.02 2.48 -7.86
CA ILE A 91 -6.56 1.20 -8.30
C ILE A 91 -5.79 0.79 -9.55
N LEU A 92 -5.15 -0.38 -9.48
CA LEU A 92 -4.39 -0.98 -10.56
C LEU A 92 -5.02 -2.31 -10.95
N SER A 93 -4.91 -2.70 -12.21
CA SER A 93 -5.24 -4.05 -12.65
C SER A 93 -3.97 -4.86 -12.86
N TYR A 94 -4.04 -6.15 -12.56
CA TYR A 94 -2.98 -7.12 -12.80
C TYR A 94 -3.58 -8.40 -13.39
N ASP A 95 -2.74 -9.17 -14.07
CA ASP A 95 -2.99 -10.58 -14.30
C ASP A 95 -2.46 -11.37 -13.11
N TYR A 96 -3.32 -12.18 -12.50
CA TYR A 96 -2.97 -13.00 -11.35
C TYR A 96 -3.82 -14.27 -11.36
N ARG A 97 -3.17 -15.44 -11.24
CA ARG A 97 -3.82 -16.76 -11.33
C ARG A 97 -4.72 -16.94 -12.56
N GLY A 98 -4.27 -16.43 -13.72
CA GLY A 98 -4.96 -16.59 -15.00
C GLY A 98 -6.20 -15.70 -15.18
N GLN A 99 -6.43 -14.73 -14.30
CA GLN A 99 -7.53 -13.76 -14.41
C GLN A 99 -7.05 -12.34 -14.16
N THR A 100 -7.79 -11.37 -14.70
CA THR A 100 -7.61 -9.96 -14.35
C THR A 100 -8.18 -9.70 -12.96
N VAL A 101 -7.36 -9.12 -12.09
CA VAL A 101 -7.74 -8.69 -10.74
C VAL A 101 -7.47 -7.20 -10.57
N TYR A 102 -8.16 -6.59 -9.62
CA TYR A 102 -8.01 -5.17 -9.31
C TYR A 102 -7.45 -5.00 -7.91
N TYR A 103 -6.29 -4.38 -7.80
CA TYR A 103 -5.66 -4.04 -6.54
C TYR A 103 -5.97 -2.58 -6.20
N GLN A 104 -6.43 -2.32 -4.98
CA GLN A 104 -6.54 -0.99 -4.40
C GLN A 104 -5.46 -0.81 -3.33
N SER A 105 -4.66 0.23 -3.46
CA SER A 105 -3.63 0.56 -2.47
C SER A 105 -4.25 1.00 -1.14
N ALA A 106 -3.52 0.74 -0.06
CA ALA A 106 -3.83 1.31 1.25
C ALA A 106 -3.17 2.68 1.40
N PRO A 107 -3.76 3.58 2.21
CA PRO A 107 -3.17 4.88 2.52
C PRO A 107 -2.11 4.81 3.63
N CYS A 108 -1.87 3.65 4.26
CA CYS A 108 -0.86 3.45 5.30
C CYS A 108 -0.51 1.95 5.42
N CYS A 109 0.69 1.63 5.90
CA CYS A 109 1.17 0.25 6.03
C CYS A 109 0.49 -0.58 7.13
N ASP A 110 -0.22 0.04 8.06
CA ASP A 110 -1.07 -0.64 9.05
C ASP A 110 -2.49 -0.91 8.54
N GLN A 111 -2.83 -0.41 7.34
CA GLN A 111 -4.09 -0.65 6.67
C GLN A 111 -3.93 -1.62 5.53
N TYR A 112 -4.94 -2.45 5.34
CA TYR A 112 -4.93 -3.47 4.31
C TYR A 112 -5.15 -2.88 2.93
N SER A 113 -4.24 -3.20 1.99
CA SER A 113 -4.56 -3.10 0.57
C SER A 113 -5.55 -4.22 0.22
N GLN A 114 -6.25 -4.10 -0.91
CA GLN A 114 -7.35 -5.01 -1.24
C GLN A 114 -7.26 -5.45 -2.69
N VAL A 115 -7.42 -6.75 -2.93
CA VAL A 115 -7.45 -7.34 -4.27
C VAL A 115 -8.86 -7.87 -4.54
N PHE A 116 -9.44 -7.47 -5.67
CA PHE A 116 -10.77 -7.86 -6.12
C PHE A 116 -10.68 -8.67 -7.41
N ASP A 117 -11.65 -9.57 -7.62
CA ASP A 117 -11.85 -10.19 -8.92
C ASP A 117 -12.52 -9.22 -9.92
N SER A 118 -12.75 -9.71 -11.14
CA SER A 118 -13.41 -8.95 -12.21
C SER A 118 -14.85 -8.52 -11.89
N GLN A 119 -15.50 -9.17 -10.93
CA GLN A 119 -16.86 -8.88 -10.50
C GLN A 119 -16.90 -7.99 -9.26
N GLY A 120 -15.74 -7.54 -8.76
CA GLY A 120 -15.63 -6.67 -7.60
C GLY A 120 -15.71 -7.39 -6.25
N ARG A 121 -15.61 -8.72 -6.22
CA ARG A 121 -15.56 -9.47 -4.95
C ARG A 121 -14.17 -9.41 -4.36
N LEU A 122 -14.07 -9.13 -3.07
CA LEU A 122 -12.79 -9.12 -2.35
C LEU A 122 -12.21 -10.54 -2.30
N LEU A 123 -11.04 -10.72 -2.89
CA LEU A 123 -10.30 -11.98 -2.86
C LEU A 123 -9.42 -12.05 -1.62
N CYS A 124 -8.65 -11.00 -1.35
CA CYS A 124 -7.65 -10.98 -0.28
C CYS A 124 -7.10 -9.59 0.02
N GLN A 125 -6.29 -9.52 1.08
CA GLN A 125 -5.53 -8.36 1.49
C GLN A 125 -4.05 -8.74 1.48
N PRO A 126 -3.29 -8.48 0.40
CA PRO A 126 -1.96 -9.06 0.22
C PRO A 126 -0.89 -8.43 1.13
N GLU A 127 -1.11 -7.20 1.59
CA GLU A 127 -0.20 -6.49 2.49
C GLU A 127 -1.00 -5.62 3.47
N GLY A 128 -0.30 -5.06 4.45
CA GLY A 128 -0.88 -4.20 5.46
C GLY A 128 -1.18 -4.92 6.78
N GLY A 129 -1.89 -4.23 7.67
CA GLY A 129 -2.16 -4.70 9.03
C GLY A 129 -0.93 -4.57 9.95
N ILE A 130 -1.08 -4.94 11.22
CA ILE A 130 -0.04 -4.76 12.26
C ILE A 130 1.28 -5.46 11.89
N THR A 131 1.21 -6.59 11.17
CA THR A 131 2.39 -7.34 10.75
C THR A 131 2.92 -6.92 9.37
N GLY A 132 2.16 -6.12 8.62
CA GLY A 132 2.40 -5.80 7.22
C GLY A 132 2.13 -6.95 6.24
N LYS A 133 1.76 -8.15 6.71
CA LYS A 133 1.65 -9.37 5.90
C LYS A 133 0.26 -9.59 5.28
N GLY A 134 -0.66 -8.66 5.47
CA GLY A 134 -2.01 -8.84 4.94
C GLY A 134 -2.84 -9.85 5.72
N ASP A 135 -3.83 -10.46 5.06
CA ASP A 135 -4.74 -11.46 5.61
C ASP A 135 -4.31 -12.92 5.37
N GLY A 136 -3.19 -13.12 4.67
CA GLY A 136 -2.64 -14.44 4.37
C GLY A 136 -3.39 -15.25 3.31
N LYS A 137 -4.42 -14.70 2.65
CA LYS A 137 -5.20 -15.43 1.63
C LYS A 137 -4.54 -15.45 0.25
N CYS A 138 -3.71 -14.46 -0.06
CA CYS A 138 -2.90 -14.40 -1.28
C CYS A 138 -1.42 -14.19 -0.96
N PRO A 139 -0.74 -15.15 -0.32
CA PRO A 139 0.65 -15.00 0.13
C PRO A 139 1.65 -14.87 -1.03
N ASP A 140 1.23 -15.21 -2.25
CA ASP A 140 2.02 -15.20 -3.46
C ASP A 140 1.68 -14.02 -4.39
N PHE A 141 0.78 -13.13 -3.99
CA PHE A 141 0.30 -12.03 -4.86
C PHE A 141 1.44 -11.18 -5.39
N ASP A 142 2.34 -10.71 -4.53
CA ASP A 142 3.43 -9.82 -4.95
C ASP A 142 4.44 -10.49 -5.89
N LYS A 143 4.58 -11.81 -5.81
CA LYS A 143 5.51 -12.58 -6.66
C LYS A 143 4.90 -12.91 -8.02
N ASN A 144 3.58 -13.10 -8.08
CA ASN A 144 2.89 -13.70 -9.22
C ASN A 144 1.97 -12.73 -9.97
N LYS A 145 1.73 -11.51 -9.47
CA LYS A 145 1.01 -10.47 -10.22
C LYS A 145 1.86 -9.99 -11.40
N ALA A 146 1.23 -9.79 -12.55
CA ALA A 146 1.90 -9.33 -13.76
C ALA A 146 1.04 -8.30 -14.51
N ASN A 147 1.60 -7.70 -15.56
CA ASN A 147 0.89 -6.82 -16.49
C ASN A 147 0.14 -5.67 -15.78
N GLU A 148 0.85 -4.97 -14.89
CA GLU A 148 0.32 -3.82 -14.16
C GLU A 148 -0.25 -2.76 -15.12
N LYS A 149 -1.47 -2.30 -14.84
CA LYS A 149 -2.05 -1.13 -15.51
C LYS A 149 -2.73 -0.24 -14.49
N LEU A 150 -2.48 1.06 -14.58
CA LEU A 150 -3.21 2.04 -13.79
C LEU A 150 -4.65 2.13 -14.31
N VAL A 151 -5.62 1.83 -13.45
CA VAL A 151 -7.05 1.91 -13.77
C VAL A 151 -7.63 3.24 -13.30
N TRP A 152 -7.22 3.68 -12.11
CA TRP A 152 -7.64 4.95 -11.53
C TRP A 152 -6.69 5.38 -10.40
N GLN A 153 -6.62 6.68 -10.16
CA GLN A 153 -5.90 7.28 -9.04
C GLN A 153 -6.71 8.45 -8.48
N ASP A 154 -6.74 8.60 -7.15
CA ASP A 154 -7.39 9.75 -6.50
C ASP A 154 -6.74 11.06 -7.00
N PRO A 155 -7.51 11.96 -7.64
CA PRO A 155 -6.98 13.19 -8.20
C PRO A 155 -6.76 14.31 -7.17
N ARG A 156 -7.17 14.12 -5.91
CA ARG A 156 -7.20 15.16 -4.89
C ARG A 156 -5.85 15.42 -4.24
#